data_AF-A0A401UZJ2-F1
#
_entry.id   AF-A0A401UZJ2-F1
#
_cell.length_a   1.000
_cell.length_b   1.000
_cell.length_c   1.000
_cell.angle_alpha   90.00
_cell.angle_beta   90.00
_cell.angle_gamma   90.00
#
_symmetry.space_group_name_H-M   'P 1'
#
loop_
_entity.id
_entity.type
_entity.pdbx_description
1 polymer ?
#
loop_
_entity_poly.entity_id
_entity_poly.type
_entity_poly.pdbx_seq_one_letter_code
_entity_poly.pdbx_strand_id
1 'polypeptide(L)'
;MATFVDRVVLHATGGDGGHGCASIHREKFKPLAGPDGGNGGNGGSVILEVDPQVTTLLEFHHLPHRHAPSGTQGMGDHRSGSTGQDLVLGVPDGTVVKGTDGEVLADLVGLGARFVVAAGGRGGLGNAALASQRRKAPGFALLGEPGDALDVVLELKTIADVALVGYPSAGKSSLVAAISAARPKIADYPFTTLVPNLGVVQAGSSRYTVADVPGLIPGASQGRGLGLEFLRHIERCAVIVHVLDCATLEPDRDPISDLDVIESELAAYAGDLGIEGGRVPLAERPRIVVLNKIDVPEARDLADMVKPELEARGLPVFEISTASHEGLRPLTFALAERVERARREAPVPEATRVVLRPKAVDDSGFTVTRREGGGAVWFAVRGEKPERWVRQTDFSNDEAVGYLADRLARLGVEDALYSAGAVAGDEVRIGPDTNAVVFDWEPTLMTGAELLGGPRGSDVRLEDRSRPTRGEKRQEYRERMDAKTAARDELWSEREHGVWTDPDAD
;
A
#
# COMPACT_ATOMS: atom_id res chain seq x y z
N MET A 1 12.82 22.51 -4.68
CA MET A 1 13.65 21.96 -3.59
C MET A 1 13.40 20.45 -3.56
N ALA A 2 14.42 19.64 -3.83
CA ALA A 2 14.32 18.18 -3.74
C ALA A 2 14.56 17.75 -2.29
N THR A 3 13.48 17.40 -1.59
CA THR A 3 13.48 16.85 -0.24
C THR A 3 13.71 15.34 -0.38
N PHE A 4 14.55 14.68 0.42
CA PHE A 4 14.66 13.22 0.36
C PHE A 4 13.76 12.64 1.44
N VAL A 5 12.95 11.66 1.06
CA VAL A 5 12.06 10.94 1.97
C VAL A 5 12.38 9.47 1.79
N ASP A 6 12.78 8.82 2.87
CA ASP A 6 13.15 7.42 2.97
C ASP A 6 12.01 6.57 3.55
N ARG A 7 11.09 7.20 4.29
CA ARG A 7 9.88 6.60 4.84
C ARG A 7 8.65 7.44 4.52
N VAL A 8 7.63 6.82 3.95
CA VAL A 8 6.39 7.50 3.59
C VAL A 8 5.19 6.59 3.72
N VAL A 9 4.06 7.17 4.12
CA VAL A 9 2.77 6.48 4.10
C VAL A 9 2.11 6.74 2.76
N LEU A 10 1.78 5.66 2.05
CA LEU A 10 1.04 5.67 0.80
C LEU A 10 -0.38 5.19 1.08
N HIS A 11 -1.36 6.05 0.78
CA HIS A 11 -2.78 5.72 0.80
C HIS A 11 -3.19 5.32 -0.62
N ALA A 12 -3.25 4.01 -0.88
CA ALA A 12 -3.57 3.49 -2.19
C ALA A 12 -5.02 3.02 -2.26
N THR A 13 -5.71 3.37 -3.33
CA THR A 13 -7.06 2.85 -3.63
C THR A 13 -7.13 2.40 -5.08
N GLY A 14 -7.55 1.15 -5.30
CA GLY A 14 -7.88 0.64 -6.62
C GLY A 14 -9.09 1.35 -7.19
N GLY A 15 -9.19 1.38 -8.51
CA GLY A 15 -10.39 1.90 -9.18
C GLY A 15 -11.57 0.98 -8.91
N ASP A 16 -12.77 1.55 -8.83
CA ASP A 16 -14.00 0.76 -8.70
C ASP A 16 -14.33 0.07 -10.02
N GLY A 17 -14.95 -1.10 -9.93
CA GLY A 17 -15.57 -1.76 -11.07
C GLY A 17 -16.78 -0.97 -11.56
N GLY A 18 -16.90 -0.81 -12.88
CA GLY A 18 -18.10 -0.25 -13.49
C GLY A 18 -19.30 -1.16 -13.25
N HIS A 19 -20.49 -0.59 -13.15
CA HIS A 19 -21.71 -1.37 -12.98
C HIS A 19 -22.14 -2.06 -14.29
N GLY A 20 -22.76 -3.23 -14.20
CA GLY A 20 -23.43 -3.84 -15.32
C GLY A 20 -24.68 -3.05 -15.72
N CYS A 21 -25.08 -3.16 -16.99
CA CYS A 21 -26.31 -2.53 -17.47
C CYS A 21 -27.45 -3.55 -17.53
N ALA A 22 -28.64 -3.14 -17.07
CA ALA A 22 -29.87 -3.87 -17.33
C ALA A 22 -30.61 -3.19 -18.49
N SER A 23 -30.49 -3.77 -19.70
CA SER A 23 -31.12 -3.23 -20.90
C SER A 23 -31.78 -4.35 -21.73
N ILE A 24 -32.82 -3.99 -22.48
CA ILE A 24 -33.51 -4.90 -23.39
C ILE A 24 -33.46 -4.27 -24.78
N HIS A 25 -33.08 -5.08 -25.76
CA HIS A 25 -33.02 -4.62 -27.14
C HIS A 25 -34.42 -4.20 -27.62
N ARG A 26 -34.51 -3.07 -28.31
CA ARG A 26 -35.78 -2.54 -28.83
C ARG A 26 -35.71 -2.44 -30.34
N GLU A 27 -36.37 -3.38 -31.00
CA GLU A 27 -36.50 -3.39 -32.45
C GLU A 27 -37.98 -3.26 -32.82
N LYS A 28 -38.27 -2.40 -33.81
CA LYS A 28 -39.63 -2.18 -34.29
C LYS A 28 -40.19 -3.51 -34.79
N PHE A 29 -41.37 -3.90 -34.29
CA PHE A 29 -42.06 -5.16 -34.59
C PHE A 29 -41.47 -6.44 -33.97
N LYS A 30 -40.49 -6.35 -33.06
CA LYS A 30 -39.96 -7.49 -32.32
C LYS A 30 -40.20 -7.33 -30.81
N PRO A 31 -41.32 -7.84 -30.28
CA PRO A 31 -41.73 -7.60 -28.88
C PRO A 31 -40.80 -8.25 -27.82
N LEU A 32 -40.00 -9.26 -28.18
CA LEU A 32 -39.10 -9.98 -27.27
C LEU A 32 -37.69 -10.10 -27.88
N ALA A 33 -36.97 -8.98 -28.00
CA ALA A 33 -35.65 -8.99 -28.62
C ALA A 33 -34.49 -9.41 -27.70
N GLY A 34 -34.79 -9.77 -26.44
CA GLY A 34 -33.82 -10.29 -25.48
C GLY A 34 -33.01 -9.19 -24.75
N PRO A 35 -32.23 -9.58 -23.73
CA PRO A 35 -31.39 -8.66 -22.98
C PRO A 35 -30.15 -8.24 -23.78
N ASP A 36 -29.81 -6.96 -23.72
CA ASP A 36 -28.68 -6.36 -24.43
C ASP A 36 -27.80 -5.47 -23.53
N GLY A 37 -27.97 -5.53 -22.21
CA GLY A 37 -27.11 -4.80 -21.28
C GLY A 37 -25.70 -5.39 -21.22
N GLY A 38 -24.71 -4.56 -21.52
CA GLY A 38 -23.28 -4.90 -21.42
C GLY A 38 -22.76 -4.95 -19.98
N ASN A 39 -21.58 -5.55 -19.83
CA ASN A 39 -20.88 -5.62 -18.54
C ASN A 39 -20.19 -4.29 -18.23
N GLY A 40 -19.99 -3.98 -16.96
CA GLY A 40 -19.10 -2.91 -16.55
C GLY A 40 -17.63 -3.29 -16.76
N GLY A 41 -16.78 -2.28 -16.94
CA GLY A 41 -15.33 -2.47 -17.01
C GLY A 41 -14.72 -2.73 -15.62
N ASN A 42 -13.58 -3.41 -15.56
CA ASN A 42 -12.84 -3.54 -14.31
C ASN A 42 -12.18 -2.19 -13.93
N GLY A 43 -11.99 -1.94 -12.65
CA GLY A 43 -11.15 -0.83 -12.19
C GLY A 43 -9.67 -1.13 -12.38
N GLY A 44 -8.86 -0.08 -12.47
CA GLY A 44 -7.40 -0.18 -12.49
C GLY A 44 -6.84 -0.51 -11.11
N SER A 45 -5.65 -1.10 -11.07
CA SER A 45 -4.93 -1.40 -9.83
C SER A 45 -3.84 -0.37 -9.55
N VAL A 46 -3.47 -0.19 -8.28
CA VAL A 46 -2.28 0.59 -7.89
C VAL A 46 -1.10 -0.37 -7.69
N ILE A 47 -0.06 -0.18 -8.49
CA ILE A 47 1.08 -1.10 -8.58
C ILE A 47 2.35 -0.33 -8.27
N LEU A 48 3.17 -0.82 -7.34
CA LEU A 48 4.54 -0.35 -7.16
C LEU A 48 5.47 -1.14 -8.08
N GLU A 49 6.39 -0.45 -8.75
CA GLU A 49 7.38 -1.06 -9.63
C GLU A 49 8.77 -0.47 -9.35
N VAL A 50 9.79 -1.33 -9.27
CA VAL A 50 11.18 -0.87 -9.15
C VAL A 50 11.62 -0.18 -10.44
N ASP A 51 11.88 1.12 -10.35
CA ASP A 51 12.38 1.95 -11.44
C ASP A 51 13.78 2.49 -11.11
N PRO A 52 14.83 2.13 -11.87
CA PRO A 52 16.19 2.60 -11.63
C PRO A 52 16.38 4.11 -11.82
N GLN A 53 15.44 4.81 -12.46
CA GLN A 53 15.45 6.26 -12.57
C GLN A 53 14.93 6.95 -11.31
N VAL A 54 14.19 6.22 -10.46
CA VAL A 54 13.65 6.72 -9.19
C VAL A 54 14.62 6.42 -8.06
N THR A 55 15.14 7.46 -7.42
CA THR A 55 16.15 7.33 -6.36
C THR A 55 15.65 7.74 -4.97
N THR A 56 14.41 8.24 -4.86
CA THR A 56 13.85 8.81 -3.62
C THR A 56 12.35 8.51 -3.52
N LEU A 57 11.78 8.43 -2.32
CA LEU A 57 10.32 8.31 -2.12
C LEU A 57 9.60 9.67 -1.98
N LEU A 58 10.26 10.77 -2.37
CA LEU A 58 9.74 12.13 -2.20
C LEU A 58 8.36 12.33 -2.86
N GLU A 59 8.15 11.75 -4.03
CA GLU A 59 6.92 11.95 -4.79
C GLU A 59 5.69 11.51 -4.00
N PHE A 60 5.82 10.43 -3.23
CA PHE A 60 4.77 9.90 -2.37
C PHE A 60 4.52 10.80 -1.15
N HIS A 61 5.51 11.57 -0.70
CA HIS A 61 5.32 12.49 0.41
C HIS A 61 4.49 13.71 0.00
N HIS A 62 4.70 14.21 -1.21
CA HIS A 62 3.90 15.31 -1.75
C HIS A 62 2.50 14.86 -2.22
N LEU A 63 2.40 13.63 -2.73
CA LEU A 63 1.18 13.03 -3.25
C LEU A 63 0.95 11.65 -2.59
N PRO A 64 0.55 11.62 -1.31
CA PRO A 64 0.39 10.38 -0.54
C PRO A 64 -0.87 9.61 -0.92
N HIS A 65 -1.90 10.27 -1.46
CA HIS A 65 -3.12 9.62 -1.93
C HIS A 65 -3.00 9.26 -3.41
N ARG A 66 -3.09 7.96 -3.71
CA ARG A 66 -2.99 7.42 -5.08
C ARG A 66 -4.21 6.59 -5.38
N HIS A 67 -4.95 7.03 -6.39
CA HIS A 67 -6.18 6.40 -6.83
C HIS A 67 -6.04 5.94 -8.27
N ALA A 68 -6.28 4.66 -8.53
CA ALA A 68 -6.35 4.15 -9.89
C ALA A 68 -7.72 4.50 -10.52
N PRO A 69 -7.78 4.77 -11.83
CA PRO A 69 -9.03 4.99 -12.55
C PRO A 69 -10.05 3.85 -12.40
N SER A 70 -11.31 4.20 -12.16
CA SER A 70 -12.43 3.24 -12.16
C SER A 70 -12.80 2.77 -13.58
N GLY A 71 -13.40 1.58 -13.65
CA GLY A 71 -14.02 1.08 -14.87
C GLY A 71 -15.31 1.83 -15.20
N THR A 72 -15.67 1.93 -16.48
CA THR A 72 -16.93 2.58 -16.87
C THR A 72 -18.10 1.58 -16.82
N GLN A 73 -19.31 2.10 -16.64
CA GLN A 73 -20.53 1.28 -16.64
C GLN A 73 -20.77 0.64 -18.02
N GLY A 74 -21.41 -0.53 -18.01
CA GLY A 74 -21.98 -1.11 -19.22
C GLY A 74 -23.08 -0.23 -19.79
N MET A 75 -23.41 -0.44 -21.06
CA MET A 75 -24.52 0.22 -21.75
C MET A 75 -25.38 -0.79 -22.50
N GLY A 76 -26.54 -0.36 -23.00
CA GLY A 76 -27.36 -1.15 -23.93
C GLY A 76 -26.63 -1.45 -25.25
N ASP A 77 -27.28 -2.20 -26.13
CA ASP A 77 -26.69 -2.66 -27.40
C ASP A 77 -25.38 -3.46 -27.24
N HIS A 78 -25.30 -4.26 -26.17
CA HIS A 78 -24.16 -5.13 -25.82
C HIS A 78 -22.83 -4.40 -25.61
N ARG A 79 -22.87 -3.11 -25.29
CA ARG A 79 -21.67 -2.29 -25.11
C ARG A 79 -21.12 -2.47 -23.70
N SER A 80 -19.97 -3.15 -23.60
CA SER A 80 -19.27 -3.29 -22.33
C SER A 80 -18.49 -2.02 -21.99
N GLY A 81 -18.36 -1.74 -20.69
CA GLY A 81 -17.57 -0.64 -20.17
C GLY A 81 -16.07 -0.83 -20.39
N SER A 82 -15.36 0.28 -20.55
CA SER A 82 -13.90 0.33 -20.61
C SER A 82 -13.28 -0.01 -19.25
N THR A 83 -12.18 -0.76 -19.29
CA THR A 83 -11.37 -1.06 -18.10
C THR A 83 -10.56 0.17 -17.69
N GLY A 84 -10.52 0.45 -16.39
CA GLY A 84 -9.66 1.47 -15.79
C GLY A 84 -8.19 1.12 -16.00
N GLN A 85 -7.36 2.13 -16.26
CA GLN A 85 -5.92 1.91 -16.46
C GLN A 85 -5.22 1.69 -15.11
N ASP A 86 -4.25 0.79 -15.06
CA ASP A 86 -3.44 0.61 -13.85
C ASP A 86 -2.58 1.84 -13.57
N LEU A 87 -2.48 2.23 -12.29
CA LEU A 87 -1.58 3.27 -11.83
C LEU A 87 -0.27 2.63 -11.35
N VAL A 88 0.74 2.67 -12.22
CA VAL A 88 2.09 2.18 -11.90
C VAL A 88 2.89 3.32 -11.27
N LEU A 89 3.44 3.05 -10.09
CA LEU A 89 4.18 3.98 -9.25
C LEU A 89 5.63 3.49 -9.13
N GLY A 90 6.56 4.24 -9.71
CA GLY A 90 7.98 3.92 -9.66
C GLY A 90 8.54 4.10 -8.25
N VAL A 91 9.26 3.11 -7.74
CA VAL A 91 9.98 3.17 -6.46
C VAL A 91 11.46 2.83 -6.65
N PRO A 92 12.35 3.33 -5.79
CA PRO A 92 13.76 2.92 -5.81
C PRO A 92 13.93 1.44 -5.51
N ASP A 93 15.02 0.87 -6.02
CA ASP A 93 15.44 -0.50 -5.67
C ASP A 93 15.74 -0.63 -4.17
N GLY A 94 15.29 -1.72 -3.55
CA GLY A 94 15.40 -1.94 -2.11
C GLY A 94 14.31 -1.24 -1.27
N THR A 95 13.19 -0.87 -1.89
CA THR A 95 12.01 -0.37 -1.18
C THR A 95 11.26 -1.51 -0.51
N VAL A 96 11.05 -1.39 0.80
CA VAL A 96 10.25 -2.31 1.60
C VAL A 96 8.84 -1.76 1.72
N VAL A 97 7.86 -2.60 1.44
CA VAL A 97 6.44 -2.30 1.63
C VAL A 97 5.99 -2.96 2.93
N LYS A 98 5.51 -2.16 3.88
CA LYS A 98 5.00 -2.62 5.16
C LYS A 98 3.53 -2.25 5.35
N GLY A 99 2.80 -3.07 6.10
CA GLY A 99 1.51 -2.70 6.65
C GLY A 99 1.66 -1.60 7.70
N THR A 100 0.55 -0.96 8.07
CA THR A 100 0.50 0.04 9.15
C THR A 100 0.82 -0.56 10.53
N ASP A 101 0.68 -1.87 10.67
CA ASP A 101 1.07 -2.68 11.83
C ASP A 101 2.57 -3.04 11.87
N GLY A 102 3.31 -2.72 10.81
CA GLY A 102 4.73 -3.02 10.66
C GLY A 102 5.02 -4.39 10.05
N GLU A 103 4.02 -5.18 9.67
CA GLU A 103 4.24 -6.44 8.94
C GLU A 103 4.84 -6.13 7.56
N VAL A 104 5.91 -6.84 7.17
CA VAL A 104 6.50 -6.69 5.84
C VAL A 104 5.63 -7.42 4.82
N LEU A 105 5.01 -6.65 3.92
CA LEU A 105 4.16 -7.17 2.85
C LEU A 105 4.98 -7.59 1.63
N ALA A 106 5.98 -6.79 1.28
CA ALA A 106 6.86 -7.07 0.15
C ALA A 106 8.23 -6.39 0.31
N ASP A 107 9.25 -6.98 -0.32
CA ASP A 107 10.57 -6.40 -0.49
C ASP A 107 10.82 -6.24 -1.99
N LEU A 108 10.84 -4.98 -2.47
CA LEU A 108 10.97 -4.66 -3.89
C LEU A 108 12.45 -4.52 -4.21
N VAL A 109 13.05 -5.64 -4.60
CA VAL A 109 14.46 -5.73 -4.98
C VAL A 109 14.59 -6.30 -6.39
N GLY A 110 15.37 -5.62 -7.23
CA GLY A 110 15.62 -6.00 -8.61
C GLY A 110 14.72 -5.27 -9.61
N LEU A 111 15.28 -4.98 -10.79
CA LEU A 111 14.60 -4.26 -11.87
C LEU A 111 13.32 -4.98 -12.31
N GLY A 112 12.22 -4.22 -12.37
CA GLY A 112 10.91 -4.75 -12.77
C GLY A 112 10.20 -5.58 -11.71
N ALA A 113 10.71 -5.65 -10.47
CA ALA A 113 9.96 -6.19 -9.35
C ALA A 113 8.69 -5.34 -9.14
N ARG A 114 7.54 -6.01 -9.04
CA ARG A 114 6.22 -5.36 -8.94
C ARG A 114 5.44 -5.88 -7.73
N PHE A 115 4.68 -4.99 -7.11
CA PHE A 115 3.74 -5.34 -6.05
C PHE A 115 2.43 -4.58 -6.22
N VAL A 116 1.31 -5.31 -6.23
CA VAL A 116 -0.03 -4.72 -6.27
C VAL A 116 -0.41 -4.31 -4.85
N VAL A 117 -0.46 -3.00 -4.59
CA VAL A 117 -0.82 -2.47 -3.26
C VAL A 117 -2.32 -2.51 -3.07
N ALA A 118 -3.06 -2.10 -4.10
CA ALA A 118 -4.52 -2.05 -4.09
C ALA A 118 -5.05 -2.56 -5.44
N ALA A 119 -5.78 -3.67 -5.43
CA ALA A 119 -6.36 -4.23 -6.63
C ALA A 119 -7.60 -3.44 -7.08
N GLY A 120 -7.78 -3.33 -8.39
CA GLY A 120 -9.00 -2.77 -8.96
C GLY A 120 -10.22 -3.66 -8.76
N GLY A 121 -11.37 -3.03 -8.55
CA GLY A 121 -12.65 -3.70 -8.40
C GLY A 121 -13.10 -4.38 -9.70
N ARG A 122 -13.79 -5.51 -9.59
CA ARG A 122 -14.31 -6.23 -10.77
C ARG A 122 -15.54 -5.55 -11.33
N GLY A 123 -15.64 -5.48 -12.66
CA GLY A 123 -16.81 -4.97 -13.35
C GLY A 123 -18.06 -5.82 -13.09
N GLY A 124 -19.20 -5.16 -12.93
CA GLY A 124 -20.50 -5.79 -12.75
C GLY A 124 -21.00 -6.45 -14.03
N LEU A 125 -21.73 -7.55 -13.89
CA LEU A 125 -22.32 -8.27 -15.01
C LEU A 125 -23.61 -7.60 -15.49
N GLY A 126 -23.71 -7.34 -16.79
CA GLY A 126 -24.93 -6.88 -17.42
C GLY A 126 -25.98 -7.99 -17.50
N ASN A 127 -27.24 -7.62 -17.73
CA ASN A 127 -28.33 -8.59 -17.78
C ASN A 127 -28.21 -9.60 -18.94
N ALA A 128 -27.50 -9.26 -20.02
CA ALA A 128 -27.21 -10.18 -21.10
C ALA A 128 -26.30 -11.34 -20.65
N ALA A 129 -25.33 -11.07 -19.77
CA ALA A 129 -24.45 -12.10 -19.20
C ALA A 129 -25.12 -12.95 -18.11
N LEU A 130 -26.17 -12.41 -17.48
CA LEU A 130 -26.97 -13.11 -16.46
C LEU A 130 -28.09 -13.98 -17.07
N ALA A 131 -28.34 -13.84 -18.37
CA ALA A 131 -29.36 -14.58 -19.08
C ALA A 131 -29.07 -16.09 -19.06
N SER A 132 -30.10 -16.89 -18.76
CA SER A 132 -30.02 -18.35 -18.72
C SER A 132 -31.33 -18.95 -19.22
N GLN A 133 -31.39 -20.28 -19.36
CA GLN A 133 -32.63 -20.97 -19.72
C GLN A 133 -33.79 -20.65 -18.76
N ARG A 134 -33.48 -20.41 -17.48
CA ARG A 134 -34.45 -20.06 -16.43
C ARG A 134 -34.75 -18.56 -16.40
N ARG A 135 -33.76 -17.71 -16.67
CA ARG A 135 -33.89 -16.23 -16.71
C ARG A 135 -33.61 -15.72 -18.12
N LYS A 136 -34.61 -15.77 -19.01
CA LYS A 136 -34.42 -15.43 -20.44
C LYS A 136 -34.14 -13.94 -20.68
N ALA A 137 -34.69 -13.06 -19.85
CA ALA A 137 -34.53 -11.62 -19.97
C ALA A 137 -34.50 -10.99 -18.56
N PRO A 138 -33.37 -11.12 -17.83
CA PRO A 138 -33.27 -10.61 -16.48
C PRO A 138 -33.51 -9.08 -16.43
N GLY A 139 -34.31 -8.64 -15.46
CA GLY A 139 -34.63 -7.24 -15.22
C GLY A 139 -33.60 -6.50 -14.35
N PHE A 140 -32.46 -7.13 -14.07
CA PHE A 140 -31.42 -6.61 -13.18
C PHE A 140 -30.02 -6.84 -13.77
N ALA A 141 -29.06 -6.10 -13.25
CA ALA A 141 -27.64 -6.27 -13.50
C ALA A 141 -26.90 -6.31 -12.15
N LEU A 142 -25.66 -6.80 -12.15
CA LEU A 142 -24.81 -6.74 -10.97
C LEU A 142 -24.06 -5.41 -10.94
N LEU A 143 -23.91 -4.86 -9.73
CA LEU A 143 -23.05 -3.73 -9.47
C LEU A 143 -21.58 -4.15 -9.61
N GLY A 144 -20.75 -3.16 -9.89
CA GLY A 144 -19.29 -3.35 -9.88
C GLY A 144 -18.78 -3.39 -8.45
N GLU A 145 -17.70 -4.13 -8.23
CA GLU A 145 -17.08 -4.23 -6.92
C GLU A 145 -16.26 -2.96 -6.63
N PRO A 146 -16.24 -2.45 -5.39
CA PRO A 146 -15.33 -1.39 -5.02
C PRO A 146 -13.87 -1.86 -5.15
N GLY A 147 -12.96 -0.96 -5.50
CA GLY A 147 -11.53 -1.24 -5.47
C GLY A 147 -11.04 -1.46 -4.04
N ASP A 148 -9.94 -2.21 -3.89
CA ASP A 148 -9.31 -2.36 -2.58
C ASP A 148 -8.73 -1.01 -2.12
N ALA A 149 -8.76 -0.77 -0.82
CA ALA A 149 -8.11 0.37 -0.19
C ALA A 149 -7.12 -0.14 0.85
N LEU A 150 -5.86 0.24 0.72
CA LEU A 150 -4.81 -0.18 1.63
C LEU A 150 -3.82 0.96 1.88
N ASP A 151 -3.55 1.19 3.16
CA ASP A 151 -2.49 2.09 3.61
C ASP A 151 -1.23 1.25 3.83
N VAL A 152 -0.15 1.64 3.16
CA VAL A 152 1.16 0.98 3.29
C VAL A 152 2.25 1.98 3.64
N VAL A 153 3.23 1.53 4.39
CA VAL A 153 4.44 2.30 4.68
C VAL A 153 5.53 1.82 3.74
N LEU A 154 6.05 2.73 2.92
CA LEU A 154 7.21 2.49 2.06
C LEU A 154 8.45 2.94 2.80
N GLU A 155 9.43 2.05 2.92
CA GLU A 155 10.71 2.31 3.58
C GLU A 155 11.87 1.90 2.66
N LEU A 156 12.75 2.84 2.33
CA LEU A 156 13.93 2.55 1.54
C LEU A 156 15.04 1.97 2.44
N LYS A 157 15.49 0.75 2.16
CA LYS A 157 16.57 0.11 2.95
C LYS A 157 17.95 0.76 2.76
N THR A 158 18.21 1.53 1.71
CA THR A 158 19.54 2.09 1.43
C THR A 158 19.57 3.61 1.50
N ILE A 159 20.47 4.15 2.32
CA ILE A 159 20.61 5.61 2.52
C ILE A 159 21.61 6.23 1.51
N ALA A 160 22.68 5.52 1.14
CA ALA A 160 23.65 6.03 0.15
C ALA A 160 24.45 4.92 -0.58
N ASP A 161 24.90 5.23 -1.80
CA ASP A 161 25.82 4.38 -2.57
C ASP A 161 27.28 4.48 -2.06
N VAL A 162 27.66 5.63 -1.50
CA VAL A 162 29.02 5.93 -1.03
C VAL A 162 28.98 6.47 0.40
N ALA A 163 29.83 5.93 1.28
CA ALA A 163 30.02 6.41 2.65
C ALA A 163 31.35 7.18 2.77
N LEU A 164 31.32 8.40 3.30
CA LEU A 164 32.53 9.14 3.68
C LEU A 164 32.82 8.91 5.16
N VAL A 165 33.98 8.33 5.47
CA VAL A 165 34.46 8.09 6.83
C VAL A 165 35.75 8.87 7.07
N GLY A 166 35.99 9.27 8.31
CA GLY A 166 37.10 10.15 8.65
C GLY A 166 36.88 10.84 9.98
N TYR A 167 37.94 11.39 10.55
CA TYR A 167 37.87 12.15 11.80
C TYR A 167 37.00 13.42 11.68
N PRO A 168 36.54 13.97 12.81
CA PRO A 168 35.99 15.32 12.85
C PRO A 168 36.93 16.32 12.14
N SER A 169 36.38 17.31 11.45
CA SER A 169 37.15 18.36 10.76
C SER A 169 38.01 17.96 9.56
N ALA A 170 38.05 16.67 9.17
CA ALA A 170 38.71 16.22 7.93
C ALA A 170 38.08 16.78 6.64
N GLY A 171 36.93 17.44 6.76
CA GLY A 171 36.24 18.09 5.64
C GLY A 171 35.22 17.20 4.93
N LYS A 172 34.72 16.12 5.57
CA LYS A 172 33.68 15.24 5.02
C LYS A 172 32.41 15.98 4.61
N SER A 173 31.82 16.76 5.52
CA SER A 173 30.59 17.52 5.24
C SER A 173 30.84 18.58 4.15
N SER A 174 32.03 19.21 4.16
CA SER A 174 32.48 20.13 3.11
C SER A 174 32.64 19.43 1.76
N LEU A 175 33.10 18.19 1.76
CA LEU A 175 33.23 17.36 0.56
C LEU A 175 31.86 17.05 -0.02
N VAL A 176 30.91 16.54 0.78
CA VAL A 176 29.50 16.34 0.35
C VAL A 176 28.94 17.64 -0.24
N ALA A 177 29.13 18.75 0.47
CA ALA A 177 28.70 20.08 0.03
C ALA A 177 29.28 20.52 -1.32
N ALA A 178 30.55 20.18 -1.61
CA ALA A 178 31.26 20.60 -2.80
C ALA A 178 30.97 19.73 -4.04
N ILE A 179 30.72 18.43 -3.85
CA ILE A 179 30.44 17.48 -4.95
C ILE A 179 28.95 17.30 -5.23
N SER A 180 28.09 17.72 -4.31
CA SER A 180 26.65 17.53 -4.42
C SER A 180 26.03 18.49 -5.43
N ALA A 181 25.35 17.95 -6.43
CA ALA A 181 24.50 18.68 -7.36
C ALA A 181 23.18 19.13 -6.69
N ALA A 182 22.76 18.47 -5.62
CA ALA A 182 21.59 18.82 -4.84
C ALA A 182 21.73 18.36 -3.39
N ARG A 183 21.56 19.27 -2.42
CA ARG A 183 21.50 18.94 -0.99
C ARG A 183 20.08 18.54 -0.62
N PRO A 184 19.83 17.29 -0.22
CA PRO A 184 18.51 16.88 0.25
C PRO A 184 18.18 17.58 1.58
N LYS A 185 16.91 17.92 1.78
CA LYS A 185 16.40 18.26 3.12
C LYS A 185 16.45 17.00 3.97
N ILE A 186 17.07 17.12 5.15
CA ILE A 186 17.36 15.98 6.02
C ILE A 186 16.18 15.72 6.93
N ALA A 187 15.71 14.48 6.98
CA ALA A 187 14.68 14.02 7.90
C ALA A 187 15.35 13.55 9.21
N ASP A 188 14.68 13.79 10.34
CA ASP A 188 15.08 13.20 11.63
C ASP A 188 14.78 11.69 11.56
N TYR A 189 15.83 10.88 11.38
CA TYR A 189 15.71 9.43 11.37
C TYR A 189 15.48 8.94 12.81
N PRO A 190 14.49 8.08 13.08
CA PRO A 190 14.17 7.61 14.44
C PRO A 190 15.26 6.72 15.07
N PHE A 191 16.33 6.42 14.33
CA PHE A 191 17.44 5.52 14.68
C PHE A 191 18.83 6.18 14.55
N THR A 192 18.90 7.47 14.22
CA THR A 192 20.18 8.22 14.23
C THR A 192 20.13 9.29 15.32
N THR A 193 21.14 9.32 16.19
CA THR A 193 21.31 10.41 17.17
C THR A 193 21.85 11.69 16.52
N LEU A 194 22.44 11.57 15.32
CA LEU A 194 22.94 12.66 14.49
C LEU A 194 22.37 12.53 13.08
N VAL A 195 21.95 13.66 12.54
CA VAL A 195 21.39 13.83 11.20
C VAL A 195 22.53 13.72 10.16
N PRO A 196 22.61 12.65 9.33
CA PRO A 196 23.71 12.48 8.37
C PRO A 196 23.60 13.46 7.20
N ASN A 197 24.72 14.02 6.77
CA ASN A 197 24.73 14.91 5.60
C ASN A 197 24.74 14.08 4.31
N LEU A 198 23.65 14.15 3.55
CA LEU A 198 23.51 13.47 2.26
C LEU A 198 23.76 14.43 1.09
N GLY A 199 24.26 13.89 -0.02
CA GLY A 199 24.44 14.63 -1.27
C GLY A 199 24.20 13.74 -2.48
N VAL A 200 23.54 14.29 -3.50
CA VAL A 200 23.37 13.63 -4.80
C VAL A 200 24.49 14.10 -5.72
N VAL A 201 25.28 13.17 -6.23
CA VAL A 201 26.40 13.47 -7.13
C VAL A 201 26.04 13.06 -8.55
N GLN A 202 26.36 13.93 -9.50
CA GLN A 202 26.18 13.67 -10.93
C GLN A 202 27.54 13.66 -11.63
N ALA A 203 27.93 12.50 -12.16
CA ALA A 203 29.15 12.29 -12.91
C ALA A 203 28.80 11.86 -14.34
N GLY A 204 28.74 12.82 -15.26
CA GLY A 204 28.27 12.58 -16.63
C GLY A 204 26.81 12.11 -16.66
N SER A 205 26.57 10.89 -17.15
CA SER A 205 25.26 10.23 -17.15
C SER A 205 24.96 9.43 -15.88
N SER A 206 25.95 9.21 -15.02
CA SER A 206 25.79 8.41 -13.80
C SER A 206 25.39 9.29 -12.62
N ARG A 207 24.40 8.83 -11.84
CA ARG A 207 23.92 9.48 -10.63
C ARG A 207 24.00 8.53 -9.45
N TYR A 208 24.57 9.01 -8.35
CA TYR A 208 24.73 8.25 -7.12
C TYR A 208 24.61 9.16 -5.90
N THR A 209 24.45 8.55 -4.74
CA THR A 209 24.25 9.20 -3.45
C THR A 209 25.47 9.03 -2.56
N VAL A 210 25.86 10.11 -1.88
CA VAL A 210 26.98 10.13 -0.94
C VAL A 210 26.44 10.54 0.43
N ALA A 211 26.83 9.80 1.46
CA ALA A 211 26.53 10.12 2.86
C ALA A 211 27.81 10.42 3.64
N ASP A 212 27.78 11.49 4.42
CA ASP A 212 28.74 11.77 5.48
C ASP A 212 28.40 10.91 6.71
N VAL A 213 29.38 10.15 7.17
CA VAL A 213 29.29 9.35 8.38
C VAL A 213 29.86 10.18 9.54
N PRO A 214 29.03 10.78 10.41
CA PRO A 214 29.48 11.41 11.64
C PRO A 214 30.41 10.48 12.44
N GLY A 215 31.46 11.11 12.97
CA GLY A 215 32.74 10.51 13.40
C GLY A 215 32.63 9.15 14.07
N LEU A 216 33.29 8.17 13.43
CA LEU A 216 33.95 7.07 14.13
C LEU A 216 34.93 7.71 15.13
N ILE A 217 34.54 7.74 16.40
CA ILE A 217 35.39 8.15 17.51
C ILE A 217 35.92 6.88 18.19
N PRO A 218 37.13 6.92 18.76
CA PRO A 218 37.66 5.83 19.58
C PRO A 218 36.62 5.34 20.60
N GLY A 219 36.15 4.11 20.43
CA GLY A 219 35.11 3.49 21.27
C GLY A 219 33.67 3.57 20.75
N ALA A 220 33.44 3.98 19.49
CA ALA A 220 32.11 3.95 18.85
C ALA A 220 31.50 2.54 18.82
N SER A 221 32.33 1.50 18.60
CA SER A 221 31.92 0.08 18.66
C SER A 221 31.46 -0.38 20.04
N GLN A 222 31.80 0.34 21.12
CA GLN A 222 31.41 0.02 22.51
C GLN A 222 30.11 0.72 22.94
N GLY A 223 29.35 1.31 22.01
CA GLY A 223 28.04 1.91 22.29
C GLY A 223 28.08 3.29 22.94
N ARG A 224 29.22 4.00 22.89
CA ARG A 224 29.44 5.28 23.59
C ARG A 224 29.01 6.56 22.84
N GLY A 225 28.22 6.48 21.77
CA GLY A 225 27.64 7.71 21.21
C GLY A 225 26.93 7.63 19.85
N LEU A 226 27.15 6.59 19.05
CA LEU A 226 26.45 6.38 17.80
C LEU A 226 26.05 4.90 17.73
N GLY A 227 24.74 4.64 17.74
CA GLY A 227 24.19 3.29 17.92
C GLY A 227 24.64 2.31 16.84
N LEU A 228 24.65 1.02 17.20
CA LEU A 228 24.84 -0.15 16.31
C LEU A 228 24.03 -0.04 15.00
N GLU A 229 22.92 0.71 15.04
CA GLU A 229 22.02 0.93 13.91
C GLU A 229 22.60 1.83 12.83
N PHE A 230 23.51 2.76 13.17
CA PHE A 230 24.10 3.71 12.23
C PHE A 230 25.15 3.06 11.32
N LEU A 231 25.99 2.19 11.88
CA LEU A 231 27.03 1.47 11.14
C LEU A 231 26.44 0.44 10.15
N ARG A 232 25.22 -0.06 10.38
CA ARG A 232 24.46 -0.88 9.41
C ARG A 232 24.19 -0.14 8.09
N HIS A 233 24.26 1.18 8.06
CA HIS A 233 24.11 1.97 6.84
C HIS A 233 25.40 1.98 6.00
N ILE A 234 26.57 1.99 6.64
CA ILE A 234 27.87 1.89 5.96
C ILE A 234 28.01 0.53 5.27
N GLU A 235 27.50 -0.53 5.90
CA GLU A 235 27.44 -1.88 5.32
C GLU A 235 26.55 -1.98 4.07
N ARG A 236 25.83 -0.93 3.69
CA ARG A 236 25.00 -0.92 2.48
C ARG A 236 25.63 -0.09 1.36
N CYS A 237 26.67 0.69 1.64
CA CYS A 237 27.35 1.50 0.64
C CYS A 237 28.27 0.65 -0.24
N ALA A 238 28.20 0.82 -1.55
CA ALA A 238 29.07 0.15 -2.52
C ALA A 238 30.55 0.48 -2.30
N VAL A 239 30.87 1.69 -1.83
CA VAL A 239 32.23 2.18 -1.66
C VAL A 239 32.36 2.93 -0.34
N ILE A 240 33.49 2.74 0.34
CA ILE A 240 33.88 3.52 1.52
C ILE A 240 35.05 4.43 1.13
N VAL A 241 34.91 5.72 1.48
CA VAL A 241 35.89 6.76 1.18
C VAL A 241 36.46 7.28 2.49
N HIS A 242 37.75 7.05 2.71
CA HIS A 242 38.49 7.59 3.84
C HIS A 242 38.93 9.02 3.52
N VAL A 243 38.34 9.99 4.21
CA VAL A 243 38.71 11.41 4.10
C VAL A 243 39.71 11.72 5.20
N LEU A 244 40.96 11.95 4.79
CA LEU A 244 42.09 12.25 5.67
C LEU A 244 42.44 13.74 5.59
N ASP A 245 42.78 14.32 6.74
CA ASP A 245 43.13 15.73 6.87
C ASP A 245 44.64 15.92 6.74
N CYS A 246 45.10 16.54 5.66
CA CYS A 246 46.53 16.84 5.51
C CYS A 246 46.95 18.17 6.13
N ALA A 247 46.01 19.00 6.61
CA ALA A 247 46.31 20.32 7.19
C ALA A 247 46.15 20.35 8.72
N THR A 248 46.22 19.19 9.39
CA THR A 248 46.11 19.15 10.85
C THR A 248 47.29 19.88 11.50
N LEU A 249 47.00 20.70 12.52
CA LEU A 249 48.00 21.42 13.31
C LEU A 249 48.38 20.66 14.59
N GLU A 250 47.80 19.46 14.79
CA GLU A 250 48.04 18.61 15.95
C GLU A 250 49.32 17.77 15.75
N PRO A 251 50.34 17.91 16.62
CA PRO A 251 51.65 17.30 16.41
C PRO A 251 51.68 15.77 16.54
N ASP A 252 50.69 15.17 17.20
CA ASP A 252 50.59 13.71 17.43
C ASP A 252 49.67 13.00 16.43
N ARG A 253 49.27 13.68 15.34
CA ARG A 253 48.27 13.19 14.40
C ARG A 253 48.77 13.25 12.97
N ASP A 254 48.87 12.08 12.33
CA ASP A 254 49.27 11.95 10.94
C ASP A 254 48.21 11.20 10.12
N PRO A 255 48.12 11.43 8.79
CA PRO A 255 47.09 10.81 7.95
C PRO A 255 47.11 9.27 7.96
N ILE A 256 48.29 8.66 8.18
CA ILE A 256 48.46 7.21 8.11
C ILE A 256 47.94 6.58 9.40
N SER A 257 48.31 7.12 10.57
CA SER A 257 47.76 6.67 11.85
C SER A 257 46.26 6.90 11.94
N ASP A 258 45.74 8.02 11.42
CA ASP A 258 44.29 8.27 11.32
C ASP A 258 43.57 7.15 10.53
N LEU A 259 44.14 6.74 9.39
CA LEU A 259 43.61 5.65 8.58
C LEU A 259 43.60 4.33 9.34
N ASP A 260 44.72 4.00 9.99
CA ASP A 260 44.88 2.75 10.74
C ASP A 260 43.88 2.65 11.90
N VAL A 261 43.63 3.76 12.60
CA VAL A 261 42.60 3.83 13.65
C VAL A 261 41.21 3.59 13.06
N ILE A 262 40.84 4.29 11.98
CA ILE A 262 39.53 4.14 11.35
C ILE A 262 39.30 2.70 10.86
N GLU A 263 40.31 2.09 10.21
CA GLU A 263 40.21 0.70 9.75
C GLU A 263 40.11 -0.28 10.91
N SER A 264 40.83 -0.04 12.02
CA SER A 264 40.71 -0.87 13.22
C SER A 264 39.30 -0.84 13.83
N GLU A 265 38.63 0.33 13.80
CA GLU A 265 37.26 0.48 14.27
C GLU A 265 36.25 -0.20 13.33
N LEU A 266 36.42 -0.04 12.02
CA LEU A 266 35.60 -0.72 11.01
C LEU A 266 35.74 -2.25 11.11
N ALA A 267 36.96 -2.75 11.35
CA ALA A 267 37.24 -4.16 11.53
C ALA A 267 36.63 -4.72 12.82
N ALA A 268 36.72 -3.98 13.93
CA ALA A 268 36.11 -4.39 15.20
C ALA A 268 34.58 -4.53 15.08
N TYR A 269 33.93 -3.66 14.29
CA TYR A 269 32.50 -3.72 14.05
C TYR A 269 32.08 -4.89 13.14
N ALA A 270 32.89 -5.22 12.12
CA ALA A 270 32.59 -6.33 11.20
C ALA A 270 32.45 -7.69 11.89
N GLY A 271 32.97 -7.86 13.12
CA GLY A 271 32.88 -9.08 13.91
C GLY A 271 31.56 -9.30 14.67
N ASP A 272 30.77 -8.24 14.92
CA ASP A 272 29.61 -8.28 15.83
C ASP A 272 28.24 -8.52 15.14
N LEU A 273 28.17 -8.48 13.81
CA LEU A 273 26.92 -8.65 13.05
C LEU A 273 26.87 -9.96 12.28
N GLY A 274 25.86 -10.77 12.59
CA GLY A 274 25.47 -11.92 11.78
C GLY A 274 25.09 -11.48 10.37
N ILE A 275 25.76 -12.04 9.37
CA ILE A 275 25.60 -11.70 7.96
C ILE A 275 24.21 -12.16 7.49
N GLU A 276 23.25 -11.25 7.38
CA GLU A 276 22.02 -11.48 6.63
C GLU A 276 22.20 -11.04 5.17
N GLY A 277 22.09 -11.99 4.23
CA GLY A 277 21.74 -11.70 2.84
C GLY A 277 22.84 -11.64 1.78
N GLY A 278 23.90 -12.46 1.85
CA GLY A 278 24.78 -12.74 0.69
C GLY A 278 25.57 -11.53 0.13
N ARG A 279 25.80 -10.51 0.96
CA ARG A 279 26.49 -9.26 0.59
C ARG A 279 27.97 -9.27 0.98
N VAL A 280 28.77 -8.44 0.30
CA VAL A 280 30.21 -8.25 0.59
C VAL A 280 30.39 -7.77 2.04
N PRO A 281 31.16 -8.49 2.88
CA PRO A 281 31.50 -8.07 4.23
C PRO A 281 32.12 -6.67 4.26
N LEU A 282 31.92 -5.92 5.34
CA LEU A 282 32.46 -4.56 5.48
C LEU A 282 33.99 -4.48 5.24
N ALA A 283 34.70 -5.53 5.61
CA ALA A 283 36.15 -5.68 5.42
C ALA A 283 36.59 -5.86 3.96
N GLU A 284 35.73 -6.39 3.09
CA GLU A 284 36.05 -6.69 1.70
C GLU A 284 35.58 -5.60 0.72
N ARG A 285 34.95 -4.53 1.25
CA ARG A 285 34.42 -3.45 0.41
C ARG A 285 35.52 -2.57 -0.16
N PRO A 286 35.40 -2.13 -1.43
CA PRO A 286 36.32 -1.20 -2.04
C PRO A 286 36.54 0.04 -1.19
N ARG A 287 37.82 0.31 -0.88
CA ARG A 287 38.28 1.52 -0.19
C ARG A 287 38.86 2.50 -1.19
N ILE A 288 38.61 3.78 -0.94
CA ILE A 288 39.30 4.90 -1.62
C ILE A 288 39.80 5.83 -0.52
N VAL A 289 41.03 6.32 -0.65
CA VAL A 289 41.59 7.33 0.25
C VAL A 289 41.57 8.69 -0.45
N VAL A 290 41.13 9.69 0.29
CA VAL A 290 41.05 11.08 -0.14
C VAL A 290 41.89 11.92 0.81
N LEU A 291 42.99 12.45 0.29
CA LEU A 291 43.86 13.40 0.98
C LEU A 291 43.30 14.81 0.75
N ASN A 292 42.66 15.38 1.77
CA ASN A 292 41.95 16.65 1.66
C ASN A 292 42.81 17.83 2.15
N LYS A 293 42.40 19.04 1.74
CA LYS A 293 42.99 20.35 2.09
C LYS A 293 44.37 20.64 1.47
N ILE A 294 44.63 20.11 0.26
CA ILE A 294 45.88 20.38 -0.49
C ILE A 294 46.04 21.84 -0.98
N ASP A 295 45.05 22.69 -0.70
CA ASP A 295 45.14 24.14 -0.90
C ASP A 295 46.15 24.81 0.05
N VAL A 296 46.47 24.15 1.17
CA VAL A 296 47.53 24.57 2.08
C VAL A 296 48.87 23.96 1.60
N PRO A 297 49.94 24.76 1.40
CA PRO A 297 51.23 24.26 0.91
C PRO A 297 51.81 23.13 1.75
N GLU A 298 51.80 23.28 3.08
CA GLU A 298 52.30 22.26 4.02
C GLU A 298 51.48 20.96 3.94
N ALA A 299 50.18 21.07 3.69
CA ALA A 299 49.29 19.92 3.52
C ALA A 299 49.53 19.21 2.18
N ARG A 300 49.88 19.94 1.13
CA ARG A 300 50.27 19.37 -0.16
C ARG A 300 51.58 18.61 -0.05
N ASP A 301 52.58 19.18 0.61
CA ASP A 301 53.86 18.50 0.86
C ASP A 301 53.64 17.20 1.67
N LEU A 302 52.77 17.25 2.69
CA LEU A 302 52.40 16.06 3.46
C LEU A 302 51.68 15.01 2.60
N ALA A 303 50.74 15.43 1.75
CA ALA A 303 50.04 14.54 0.83
C ALA A 303 51.01 13.81 -0.12
N ASP A 304 51.95 14.56 -0.71
CA ASP A 304 52.99 14.02 -1.60
C ASP A 304 53.90 13.00 -0.87
N MET A 305 54.15 13.20 0.43
CA MET A 305 54.95 12.27 1.25
C MET A 305 54.20 10.97 1.59
N VAL A 306 52.91 11.04 1.95
CA VAL A 306 52.15 9.87 2.44
C VAL A 306 51.51 9.06 1.30
N LYS A 307 51.25 9.68 0.15
CA LYS A 307 50.59 9.03 -0.99
C LYS A 307 51.29 7.75 -1.47
N PRO A 308 52.62 7.70 -1.65
CA PRO A 308 53.29 6.46 -2.08
C PRO A 308 53.11 5.30 -1.09
N GLU A 309 53.04 5.60 0.22
CA GLU A 309 52.82 4.57 1.23
C GLU A 309 51.39 4.02 1.17
N LEU A 310 50.39 4.90 0.99
CA LEU A 310 48.99 4.51 0.85
C LEU A 310 48.75 3.71 -0.45
N GLU A 311 49.37 4.10 -1.56
CA GLU A 311 49.32 3.36 -2.81
C GLU A 311 50.02 2.00 -2.70
N ALA A 312 51.13 1.91 -1.95
CA ALA A 312 51.80 0.64 -1.67
C ALA A 312 50.93 -0.33 -0.85
N ARG A 313 49.96 0.19 -0.07
CA ARG A 313 48.93 -0.61 0.61
C ARG A 313 47.78 -1.05 -0.33
N GLY A 314 47.84 -0.71 -1.61
CA GLY A 314 46.84 -1.10 -2.62
C GLY A 314 45.58 -0.23 -2.64
N LEU A 315 45.60 0.92 -1.95
CA LEU A 315 44.48 1.84 -1.87
C LEU A 315 44.55 2.89 -3.00
N PRO A 316 43.47 3.13 -3.77
CA PRO A 316 43.41 4.26 -4.68
C PRO A 316 43.39 5.57 -3.89
N VAL A 317 44.35 6.46 -4.16
CA VAL A 317 44.49 7.74 -3.46
C VAL A 317 44.13 8.91 -4.39
N PHE A 318 43.32 9.84 -3.88
CA PHE A 318 42.99 11.08 -4.57
C PHE A 318 43.36 12.28 -3.69
N GLU A 319 44.11 13.20 -4.27
CA GLU A 319 44.42 14.49 -3.65
C GLU A 319 43.36 15.49 -4.05
N ILE A 320 42.71 16.11 -3.06
CA ILE A 320 41.64 17.07 -3.31
C ILE A 320 41.76 18.31 -2.43
N SER A 321 41.12 19.38 -2.89
CA SER A 321 40.73 20.48 -2.00
C SER A 321 39.26 20.78 -2.19
N THR A 322 38.49 20.67 -1.10
CA THR A 322 37.10 21.11 -1.09
C THR A 322 36.96 22.62 -1.24
N ALA A 323 37.99 23.40 -0.91
CA ALA A 323 37.98 24.86 -0.96
C ALA A 323 38.28 25.39 -2.38
N SER A 324 39.31 24.85 -3.04
CA SER A 324 39.69 25.25 -4.41
C SER A 324 38.97 24.44 -5.49
N HIS A 325 38.22 23.40 -5.11
CA HIS A 325 37.61 22.39 -6.00
C HIS A 325 38.61 21.56 -6.82
N GLU A 326 39.90 21.62 -6.47
CA GLU A 326 40.94 20.79 -7.09
C GLU A 326 40.71 19.30 -6.80
N GLY A 327 40.93 18.44 -7.79
CA GLY A 327 40.84 16.98 -7.65
C GLY A 327 39.42 16.40 -7.53
N LEU A 328 38.39 17.23 -7.32
CA LEU A 328 37.01 16.75 -7.11
C LEU A 328 36.42 16.04 -8.33
N ARG A 329 36.67 16.53 -9.55
CA ARG A 329 36.12 15.93 -10.76
C ARG A 329 36.68 14.53 -11.02
N PRO A 330 38.00 14.28 -11.01
CA PRO A 330 38.54 12.92 -11.05
C PRO A 330 37.94 11.99 -10.00
N LEU A 331 37.78 12.47 -8.75
CA LEU A 331 37.17 11.71 -7.67
C LEU A 331 35.72 11.31 -7.98
N THR A 332 34.88 12.24 -8.46
CA THR A 332 33.46 11.95 -8.69
C THR A 332 33.23 10.91 -9.80
N PHE A 333 34.08 10.92 -10.84
CA PHE A 333 34.04 9.90 -11.89
C PHE A 333 34.58 8.55 -11.42
N ALA A 334 35.66 8.53 -10.62
CA ALA A 334 36.19 7.28 -10.05
C ALA A 334 35.17 6.60 -9.10
N LEU A 335 34.46 7.39 -8.28
CA LEU A 335 33.38 6.90 -7.44
C LEU A 335 32.22 6.34 -8.27
N ALA A 336 31.82 7.05 -9.34
CA ALA A 336 30.76 6.57 -10.24
C ALA A 336 31.11 5.22 -10.86
N GLU A 337 32.34 5.05 -11.36
CA GLU A 337 32.80 3.78 -11.93
C GLU A 337 32.71 2.63 -10.92
N ARG A 338 33.14 2.87 -9.67
CA ARG A 338 33.12 1.86 -8.62
C ARG A 338 31.70 1.52 -8.16
N VAL A 339 30.82 2.51 -8.05
CA VAL A 339 29.39 2.30 -7.74
C VAL A 339 28.73 1.50 -8.86
N GLU A 340 28.94 1.87 -10.13
CA GLU A 340 28.38 1.15 -11.27
C GLU A 340 28.92 -0.28 -11.36
N ARG A 341 30.21 -0.48 -11.09
CA ARG A 341 30.80 -1.82 -11.03
C ARG A 341 30.19 -2.64 -9.92
N ALA A 342 30.06 -2.08 -8.71
CA ALA A 342 29.41 -2.75 -7.59
C ALA A 342 27.95 -3.09 -7.89
N ARG A 343 27.21 -2.23 -8.61
CA ARG A 343 25.84 -2.51 -9.07
C ARG A 343 25.78 -3.65 -10.09
N ARG A 344 26.78 -3.77 -10.97
CA ARG A 344 26.88 -4.85 -11.97
C ARG A 344 27.32 -6.19 -11.37
N GLU A 345 28.26 -6.14 -10.44
CA GLU A 345 28.84 -7.31 -9.76
C GLU A 345 27.98 -7.77 -8.58
N ALA A 346 27.08 -6.92 -8.08
CA ALA A 346 26.08 -7.32 -7.11
C ALA A 346 25.34 -8.53 -7.68
N PRO A 347 25.27 -9.65 -6.93
CA PRO A 347 24.50 -10.80 -7.36
C PRO A 347 23.09 -10.30 -7.65
N VAL A 348 22.56 -10.61 -8.84
CA VAL A 348 21.14 -10.37 -9.15
C VAL A 348 20.39 -11.00 -7.99
N PRO A 349 19.73 -10.20 -7.13
CA PRO A 349 19.01 -10.77 -6.02
C PRO A 349 18.03 -11.74 -6.66
N GLU A 350 18.12 -13.02 -6.29
CA GLU A 350 17.09 -13.98 -6.70
C GLU A 350 15.79 -13.32 -6.30
N ALA A 351 14.94 -12.99 -7.29
CA ALA A 351 13.68 -12.31 -7.04
C ALA A 351 13.02 -13.09 -5.90
N THR A 352 13.02 -12.50 -4.71
CA THR A 352 12.52 -13.18 -3.52
C THR A 352 11.10 -13.50 -3.88
N ARG A 353 10.85 -14.79 -4.11
CA ARG A 353 9.55 -15.29 -4.55
C ARG A 353 8.57 -14.62 -3.60
N VAL A 354 7.70 -13.77 -4.13
CA VAL A 354 6.67 -13.12 -3.32
C VAL A 354 6.04 -14.26 -2.54
N VAL A 355 6.27 -14.27 -1.23
CA VAL A 355 5.72 -15.31 -0.37
C VAL A 355 4.25 -14.97 -0.27
N LEU A 356 3.52 -15.30 -1.34
CA LEU A 356 2.09 -15.51 -1.27
C LEU A 356 1.98 -16.65 -0.27
N ARG A 357 1.74 -16.32 1.00
CA ARG A 357 1.19 -17.31 1.92
C ARG A 357 -0.22 -17.55 1.39
N PRO A 358 -0.51 -18.67 0.71
CA PRO A 358 -1.90 -18.99 0.45
C PRO A 358 -2.61 -19.01 1.81
N LYS A 359 -3.65 -18.17 1.97
CA LYS A 359 -4.55 -18.31 3.11
C LYS A 359 -5.03 -19.76 3.11
N ALA A 360 -4.87 -20.44 4.24
CA ALA A 360 -5.10 -21.87 4.36
C ALA A 360 -6.43 -22.27 3.71
N VAL A 361 -6.33 -23.22 2.79
CA VAL A 361 -7.42 -23.80 2.03
C VAL A 361 -8.09 -24.84 2.92
N ASP A 362 -9.00 -24.39 3.79
CA ASP A 362 -10.03 -25.26 4.39
C ASP A 362 -11.42 -24.75 3.99
N ASP A 363 -11.81 -25.22 2.81
CA ASP A 363 -13.08 -25.88 2.48
C ASP A 363 -14.42 -25.19 2.81
N SER A 364 -14.68 -24.10 2.08
CA SER A 364 -16.00 -23.63 1.57
C SER A 364 -15.89 -22.16 1.13
N GLY A 365 -14.90 -21.45 1.66
CA GLY A 365 -14.66 -20.03 1.40
C GLY A 365 -15.52 -19.10 2.25
N PHE A 366 -16.24 -19.62 3.26
CA PHE A 366 -16.97 -18.83 4.24
C PHE A 366 -17.11 -19.54 5.60
N THR A 367 -17.52 -18.80 6.64
CA THR A 367 -17.81 -19.30 7.99
C THR A 367 -19.10 -18.67 8.51
N VAL A 368 -19.84 -19.41 9.32
CA VAL A 368 -21.04 -18.92 10.02
C VAL A 368 -20.79 -19.01 11.51
N THR A 369 -20.92 -17.89 12.22
CA THR A 369 -20.75 -17.85 13.68
C THR A 369 -21.97 -17.22 14.33
N ARG A 370 -22.52 -17.90 15.33
CA ARG A 370 -23.57 -17.34 16.19
C ARG A 370 -22.94 -16.32 17.14
N ARG A 371 -23.52 -15.13 17.23
CA ARG A 371 -23.08 -14.02 18.07
C ARG A 371 -24.22 -13.56 18.96
N GLU A 372 -23.87 -13.08 20.14
CA GLU A 372 -24.82 -12.58 21.13
C GLU A 372 -24.28 -11.24 21.68
N GLY A 373 -25.15 -10.23 21.79
CA GLY A 373 -24.76 -8.91 22.29
C GLY A 373 -25.97 -7.99 22.47
N GLY A 374 -25.99 -7.20 23.54
CA GLY A 374 -27.08 -6.24 23.79
C GLY A 374 -28.48 -6.84 23.96
N GLY A 375 -28.59 -8.15 24.23
CA GLY A 375 -29.88 -8.86 24.33
C GLY A 375 -30.41 -9.43 23.01
N ALA A 376 -29.69 -9.28 21.90
CA ALA A 376 -30.03 -9.85 20.60
C ALA A 376 -29.04 -10.97 20.19
N VAL A 377 -29.55 -11.95 19.45
CA VAL A 377 -28.77 -13.05 18.85
C VAL A 377 -28.77 -12.84 17.34
N TRP A 378 -27.61 -12.92 16.71
CA TRP A 378 -27.50 -12.86 15.25
C TRP A 378 -26.44 -13.82 14.73
N PHE A 379 -26.51 -14.16 13.45
CA PHE A 379 -25.55 -15.04 12.79
C PHE A 379 -24.66 -14.23 11.85
N ALA A 380 -23.36 -14.24 12.11
CA ALA A 380 -22.37 -13.56 11.28
C ALA A 380 -21.80 -14.52 10.24
N VAL A 381 -22.00 -14.20 8.96
CA VAL A 381 -21.48 -14.94 7.80
C VAL A 381 -20.28 -14.18 7.23
N ARG A 382 -19.09 -14.80 7.27
CA ARG A 382 -17.83 -14.21 6.80
C ARG A 382 -17.24 -15.00 5.66
N GLY A 383 -16.86 -14.36 4.57
CA GLY A 383 -16.24 -15.05 3.42
C GLY A 383 -16.14 -14.21 2.15
N GLU A 384 -15.08 -14.43 1.37
CA GLU A 384 -14.77 -13.60 0.19
C GLU A 384 -15.83 -13.69 -0.93
N LYS A 385 -16.54 -14.81 -1.05
CA LYS A 385 -17.62 -14.98 -2.04
C LYS A 385 -18.95 -14.36 -1.58
N PRO A 386 -19.52 -14.73 -0.41
CA PRO A 386 -20.81 -14.20 0.02
C PRO A 386 -20.76 -12.67 0.22
N GLU A 387 -19.70 -12.15 0.81
CA GLU A 387 -19.53 -10.70 0.99
C GLU A 387 -19.48 -9.94 -0.34
N ARG A 388 -18.79 -10.52 -1.33
CA ARG A 388 -18.72 -9.94 -2.69
C ARG A 388 -20.07 -9.95 -3.39
N TRP A 389 -20.82 -11.06 -3.33
CA TRP A 389 -22.13 -11.13 -3.98
C TRP A 389 -23.13 -10.15 -3.37
N VAL A 390 -23.08 -9.95 -2.06
CA VAL A 390 -23.85 -8.92 -1.36
C VAL A 390 -23.52 -7.53 -1.89
N ARG A 391 -22.23 -7.17 -2.02
CA ARG A 391 -21.81 -5.88 -2.59
C ARG A 391 -22.20 -5.69 -4.06
N GLN A 392 -22.29 -6.78 -4.82
CA GLN A 392 -22.70 -6.78 -6.23
C GLN A 392 -24.22 -6.70 -6.42
N THR A 393 -25.01 -6.89 -5.37
CA THR A 393 -26.46 -6.97 -5.47
C THR A 393 -27.08 -5.60 -5.26
N ASP A 394 -27.97 -5.21 -6.18
CA ASP A 394 -28.84 -4.05 -6.00
C ASP A 394 -30.07 -4.47 -5.19
N PHE A 395 -30.13 -4.08 -3.92
CA PHE A 395 -31.22 -4.42 -3.01
C PHE A 395 -32.53 -3.68 -3.31
N SER A 396 -32.53 -2.71 -4.23
CA SER A 396 -33.76 -2.07 -4.71
C SER A 396 -34.52 -2.92 -5.74
N ASN A 397 -33.92 -4.02 -6.20
CA ASN A 397 -34.48 -4.91 -7.22
C ASN A 397 -34.70 -6.32 -6.68
N ASP A 398 -35.96 -6.71 -6.52
CA ASP A 398 -36.35 -8.01 -5.95
C ASP A 398 -35.78 -9.20 -6.76
N GLU A 399 -35.66 -9.09 -8.09
CA GLU A 399 -35.08 -10.15 -8.93
C GLU A 399 -33.57 -10.33 -8.65
N ALA A 400 -32.86 -9.24 -8.32
CA ALA A 400 -31.46 -9.27 -7.91
C ALA A 400 -31.30 -9.89 -6.52
N VAL A 401 -32.19 -9.57 -5.57
CA VAL A 401 -32.23 -10.18 -4.23
C VAL A 401 -32.50 -11.69 -4.33
N GLY A 402 -33.48 -12.10 -5.14
CA GLY A 402 -33.75 -13.51 -5.42
C GLY A 402 -32.58 -14.23 -6.09
N TYR A 403 -31.80 -13.53 -6.92
CA TYR A 403 -30.58 -14.08 -7.50
C TYR A 403 -29.44 -14.25 -6.49
N LEU A 404 -29.31 -13.33 -5.54
CA LEU A 404 -28.38 -13.45 -4.41
C LEU A 404 -28.75 -14.66 -3.54
N ALA A 405 -30.03 -14.81 -3.17
CA ALA A 405 -30.53 -15.95 -2.39
C ALA A 405 -30.18 -17.29 -3.06
N ASP A 406 -30.45 -17.43 -4.37
CA ASP A 406 -30.10 -18.63 -5.14
C ASP A 406 -28.59 -18.94 -5.11
N ARG A 407 -27.74 -17.91 -5.11
CA ARG A 407 -26.28 -18.07 -5.06
C ARG A 407 -25.81 -18.50 -3.67
N LEU A 408 -26.35 -17.89 -2.61
CA LEU A 408 -26.03 -18.23 -1.22
C LEU A 408 -26.48 -19.66 -0.88
N ALA A 409 -27.66 -20.07 -1.33
CA ALA A 409 -28.17 -21.44 -1.20
C ALA A 409 -27.23 -22.44 -1.89
N ARG A 410 -26.82 -22.18 -3.14
CA ARG A 410 -25.86 -23.05 -3.87
C ARG A 410 -24.48 -23.11 -3.23
N LEU A 411 -24.07 -22.06 -2.51
CA LEU A 411 -22.81 -22.04 -1.77
C LEU A 411 -22.89 -22.86 -0.47
N GLY A 412 -24.11 -23.18 0.01
CA GLY A 412 -24.34 -23.91 1.26
C GLY A 412 -24.49 -23.01 2.49
N VAL A 413 -24.74 -21.71 2.31
CA VAL A 413 -24.90 -20.77 3.44
C VAL A 413 -26.14 -21.10 4.26
N GLU A 414 -27.23 -21.52 3.62
CA GLU A 414 -28.47 -21.95 4.31
C GLU A 414 -28.24 -23.19 5.19
N ASP A 415 -27.56 -24.21 4.65
CA ASP A 415 -27.23 -25.43 5.39
C ASP A 415 -26.34 -25.14 6.60
N ALA A 416 -25.40 -24.19 6.46
CA ALA A 416 -24.52 -23.75 7.53
C ALA A 416 -25.25 -22.93 8.61
N LEU A 417 -26.19 -22.06 8.22
CA LEU A 417 -27.06 -21.33 9.16
C LEU A 417 -27.95 -22.29 9.95
N TYR A 418 -28.56 -23.27 9.27
CA TYR A 418 -29.35 -24.31 9.91
C TYR A 418 -28.51 -25.13 10.89
N SER A 419 -27.31 -25.53 10.49
CA SER A 419 -26.36 -26.27 11.36
C SER A 419 -25.87 -25.45 12.55
N ALA A 420 -25.83 -24.12 12.43
CA ALA A 420 -25.51 -23.20 13.51
C ALA A 420 -26.70 -22.95 14.46
N GLY A 421 -27.89 -23.46 14.13
CA GLY A 421 -29.10 -23.35 14.94
C GLY A 421 -29.96 -22.11 14.66
N ALA A 422 -29.82 -21.50 13.48
CA ALA A 422 -30.71 -20.42 13.07
C ALA A 422 -32.16 -20.93 12.89
N VAL A 423 -33.13 -20.09 13.27
CA VAL A 423 -34.55 -20.28 13.05
C VAL A 423 -35.11 -19.19 12.14
N ALA A 424 -36.26 -19.45 11.52
CA ALA A 424 -36.90 -18.48 10.64
C ALA A 424 -37.15 -17.14 11.35
N GLY A 425 -36.76 -16.03 10.71
CA GLY A 425 -36.81 -14.68 11.28
C GLY A 425 -35.56 -14.29 12.07
N ASP A 426 -34.55 -15.15 12.22
CA ASP A 426 -33.30 -14.77 12.87
C ASP A 426 -32.50 -13.78 12.00
N GLU A 427 -31.88 -12.82 12.68
CA GLU A 427 -31.04 -11.82 12.04
C GLU A 427 -29.72 -12.44 11.57
N VAL A 428 -29.40 -12.26 10.29
CA VAL A 428 -28.13 -12.71 9.70
C VAL A 428 -27.40 -11.52 9.09
N ARG A 429 -26.10 -11.46 9.34
CA ARG A 429 -25.21 -10.40 8.89
C ARG A 429 -24.13 -10.96 7.98
N ILE A 430 -24.11 -10.57 6.71
CA ILE A 430 -23.02 -10.91 5.79
C ILE A 430 -22.09 -9.69 5.64
N GLY A 431 -20.83 -9.83 6.05
CA GLY A 431 -19.79 -8.80 5.90
C GLY A 431 -19.16 -8.29 7.20
N PRO A 432 -18.17 -7.36 7.09
CA PRO A 432 -17.53 -6.62 8.20
C PRO A 432 -18.52 -6.08 9.22
N ASP A 433 -18.19 -6.06 10.52
CA ASP A 433 -19.15 -5.56 11.52
C ASP A 433 -19.44 -4.07 11.30
N THR A 434 -18.54 -3.37 10.61
CA THR A 434 -18.64 -1.97 10.21
C THR A 434 -19.57 -1.73 9.00
N ASN A 435 -19.82 -2.73 8.15
CA ASN A 435 -20.60 -2.57 6.92
C ASN A 435 -21.27 -3.89 6.47
N ALA A 436 -21.79 -4.64 7.43
CA ALA A 436 -22.49 -5.89 7.15
C ALA A 436 -23.89 -5.59 6.62
N VAL A 437 -24.30 -6.33 5.61
CA VAL A 437 -25.71 -6.31 5.19
C VAL A 437 -26.49 -7.26 6.09
N VAL A 438 -27.56 -6.73 6.66
CA VAL A 438 -28.45 -7.42 7.59
C VAL A 438 -29.67 -7.92 6.84
N PHE A 439 -30.07 -9.15 7.10
CA PHE A 439 -31.29 -9.75 6.56
C PHE A 439 -31.93 -10.67 7.59
N ASP A 440 -33.25 -10.75 7.51
CA ASP A 440 -34.01 -11.74 8.27
C ASP A 440 -33.97 -13.06 7.49
N TRP A 441 -33.51 -14.11 8.15
CA TRP A 441 -33.36 -15.40 7.48
C TRP A 441 -34.69 -16.13 7.44
N GLU A 442 -35.24 -16.30 6.24
CA GLU A 442 -36.34 -17.22 5.99
C GLU A 442 -35.80 -18.49 5.32
N PRO A 443 -35.92 -19.68 5.96
CA PRO A 443 -35.49 -20.92 5.34
C PRO A 443 -36.34 -21.17 4.09
N THR A 444 -35.68 -21.31 2.95
CA THR A 444 -36.34 -21.54 1.68
C THR A 444 -37.01 -22.93 1.69
N LEU A 445 -38.26 -23.02 2.13
CA LEU A 445 -39.09 -24.22 2.01
C LEU A 445 -39.37 -24.46 0.52
N MET A 446 -38.61 -25.37 -0.10
CA MET A 446 -38.64 -25.77 -1.52
C MET A 446 -37.76 -24.95 -2.48
N THR A 447 -36.65 -25.57 -2.87
CA THR A 447 -35.98 -25.30 -4.14
C THR A 447 -36.89 -25.72 -5.30
N GLY A 448 -37.59 -24.77 -5.92
CA GLY A 448 -38.39 -25.02 -7.12
C GLY A 448 -38.15 -23.95 -8.17
N ALA A 449 -37.69 -24.34 -9.37
CA ALA A 449 -37.49 -23.46 -10.52
C ALA A 449 -38.79 -22.81 -11.05
N GLU A 450 -39.94 -23.15 -10.46
CA GLU A 450 -41.28 -22.74 -10.89
C GLU A 450 -41.72 -21.36 -10.37
N LEU A 451 -41.00 -20.80 -9.38
CA LEU A 451 -41.34 -19.50 -8.76
C LEU A 451 -40.64 -18.28 -9.40
N LEU A 452 -39.71 -18.49 -10.35
CA LEU A 452 -39.00 -17.42 -11.06
C LEU A 452 -39.82 -16.76 -12.19
N GLY A 453 -41.12 -17.06 -12.28
CA GLY A 453 -42.02 -16.64 -13.38
C GLY A 453 -42.72 -15.29 -13.21
N GLY A 454 -42.24 -14.43 -12.31
CA GLY A 454 -42.84 -13.11 -12.01
C GLY A 454 -42.56 -12.03 -13.08
N PRO A 455 -43.19 -10.85 -12.97
CA PRO A 455 -42.81 -9.65 -13.74
C PRO A 455 -41.29 -9.37 -13.71
N ARG A 456 -40.75 -8.73 -14.75
CA ARG A 456 -39.32 -8.36 -14.78
C ARG A 456 -38.96 -7.47 -13.60
N GLY A 457 -37.83 -7.74 -12.94
CA GLY A 457 -37.40 -7.00 -11.75
C GLY A 457 -38.15 -7.38 -10.47
N SER A 458 -38.98 -8.43 -10.49
CA SER A 458 -39.69 -8.96 -9.31
C SER A 458 -39.30 -10.42 -9.02
N ASP A 459 -39.34 -10.83 -7.75
CA ASP A 459 -39.25 -12.24 -7.35
C ASP A 459 -40.52 -12.63 -6.59
N VAL A 460 -41.23 -13.65 -7.06
CA VAL A 460 -42.52 -14.10 -6.50
C VAL A 460 -42.40 -14.59 -5.06
N ARG A 461 -41.18 -14.97 -4.61
CA ARG A 461 -40.92 -15.33 -3.21
C ARG A 461 -41.02 -14.14 -2.26
N LEU A 462 -40.76 -12.93 -2.77
CA LEU A 462 -40.84 -11.68 -2.02
C LEU A 462 -42.20 -10.99 -2.18
N GLU A 463 -43.04 -11.45 -3.13
CA GLU A 463 -44.40 -10.97 -3.30
C GLU A 463 -45.33 -11.58 -2.24
N ASP A 464 -45.73 -10.80 -1.23
CA ASP A 464 -46.82 -11.21 -0.33
C ASP A 464 -48.15 -11.19 -1.10
N ARG A 465 -48.58 -12.37 -1.56
CA ARG A 465 -49.86 -12.59 -2.22
C ARG A 465 -50.98 -12.94 -1.24
N SER A 466 -50.76 -12.80 0.07
CA SER A 466 -51.85 -12.92 1.02
C SER A 466 -52.82 -11.75 0.78
N ARG A 467 -53.98 -12.05 0.19
CA ARG A 467 -55.05 -11.08 0.09
C ARG A 467 -55.60 -10.92 1.50
N PRO A 468 -55.48 -9.76 2.17
CA PRO A 468 -55.88 -9.66 3.56
C PRO A 468 -57.35 -10.07 3.66
N THR A 469 -57.61 -11.06 4.51
CA THR A 469 -58.94 -11.57 4.76
C THR A 469 -59.82 -10.44 5.27
N ARG A 470 -61.14 -10.60 5.14
CA ARG A 470 -62.08 -9.61 5.71
C ARG A 470 -61.88 -9.42 7.22
N GLY A 471 -61.30 -10.40 7.92
CA GLY A 471 -60.95 -10.31 9.34
C GLY A 471 -59.77 -9.37 9.58
N GLU A 472 -58.66 -9.61 8.88
CA GLU A 472 -57.43 -8.81 8.99
C GLU A 472 -57.69 -7.34 8.63
N LYS A 473 -58.43 -7.06 7.55
CA LYS A 473 -58.81 -5.68 7.19
C LYS A 473 -59.66 -4.98 8.26
N ARG A 474 -60.44 -5.76 9.03
CA ARG A 474 -61.30 -5.23 10.09
C ARG A 474 -60.50 -4.96 11.36
N GLN A 475 -59.46 -5.76 11.60
CA GLN A 475 -58.54 -5.59 12.71
C GLN A 475 -57.61 -4.39 12.46
N GLU A 476 -57.01 -4.31 11.29
CA GLU A 476 -56.16 -3.17 10.86
C GLU A 476 -56.95 -1.84 10.88
N TYR A 477 -58.23 -1.87 10.47
CA TYR A 477 -59.11 -0.71 10.59
C TYR A 477 -59.36 -0.31 12.06
N ARG A 478 -59.54 -1.28 12.96
CA ARG A 478 -59.75 -1.01 14.40
C ARG A 478 -58.48 -0.44 15.01
N GLU A 479 -57.33 -1.06 14.77
CA GLU A 479 -56.03 -0.59 15.25
C GLU A 479 -55.73 0.83 14.77
N ARG A 480 -56.06 1.16 13.51
CA ARG A 480 -55.93 2.54 13.00
C ARG A 480 -56.89 3.53 13.66
N MET A 481 -58.10 3.09 14.02
CA MET A 481 -59.07 3.93 14.73
C MET A 481 -58.68 4.12 16.21
N ASP A 482 -58.13 3.09 16.84
CA ASP A 482 -57.61 3.13 18.21
C ASP A 482 -56.37 4.03 18.28
N ALA A 483 -55.45 3.92 17.31
CA ALA A 483 -54.30 4.82 17.19
C ALA A 483 -54.71 6.28 16.96
N LYS A 484 -55.73 6.54 16.13
CA LYS A 484 -56.30 7.90 15.96
C LYS A 484 -56.95 8.43 17.23
N THR A 485 -57.59 7.54 18.00
CA THR A 485 -58.22 7.91 19.26
C THR A 485 -57.15 8.24 20.30
N ALA A 486 -56.12 7.40 20.42
CA ALA A 486 -54.96 7.65 21.27
C ALA A 486 -54.26 8.97 20.91
N ALA A 487 -53.97 9.22 19.63
CA ALA A 487 -53.34 10.48 19.20
C ALA A 487 -54.24 11.71 19.46
N ARG A 488 -55.57 11.56 19.36
CA ARG A 488 -56.50 12.63 19.72
C ARG A 488 -56.51 12.88 21.22
N ASP A 489 -56.53 11.82 22.02
CA ASP A 489 -56.54 11.93 23.48
C ASP A 489 -55.21 12.50 23.99
N GLU A 490 -54.10 12.18 23.33
CA GLU A 490 -52.78 12.79 23.56
C GLU A 490 -52.80 14.30 23.27
N LEU A 491 -53.34 14.73 22.13
CA LEU A 491 -53.55 16.16 21.81
C LEU A 491 -54.48 16.88 22.79
N TRP A 492 -55.52 16.20 23.30
CA TRP A 492 -56.39 16.76 24.34
C TRP A 492 -55.65 16.88 25.67
N SER A 493 -54.81 15.91 26.03
CA SER A 493 -53.98 15.97 27.24
C SER A 493 -52.94 17.10 27.14
N GLU A 494 -52.31 17.30 25.99
CA GLU A 494 -51.39 18.42 25.75
C GLU A 494 -52.11 19.78 25.84
N ARG A 495 -53.37 19.84 25.39
CA ARG A 495 -54.23 21.03 25.53
C ARG A 495 -54.61 21.30 26.98
N GLU A 496 -54.97 20.29 27.76
CA GLU A 496 -55.28 20.42 29.19
C GLU A 496 -54.05 20.79 30.03
N HIS A 497 -52.86 20.35 29.62
CA HIS A 497 -51.58 20.71 30.23
C HIS A 497 -51.04 22.08 29.78
N GLY A 498 -51.77 22.83 28.94
CA GLY A 498 -51.47 24.23 28.63
C GLY A 498 -50.24 24.44 27.73
N VAL A 499 -49.83 23.42 26.96
CA VAL A 499 -48.63 23.48 26.10
C VAL A 499 -48.90 24.15 24.74
N TRP A 500 -50.16 24.49 24.43
CA TRP A 500 -50.51 25.13 23.16
C TRP A 500 -50.66 26.65 23.28
N THR A 501 -49.70 27.38 22.73
CA THR A 501 -49.79 28.83 22.47
C THR A 501 -50.51 29.08 21.14
N ASP A 502 -51.57 29.88 21.20
CA ASP A 502 -52.30 30.38 20.03
C ASP A 502 -51.38 31.28 19.18
N PRO A 503 -51.16 31.01 17.88
CA PRO A 503 -50.25 31.80 17.06
C PRO A 503 -50.72 33.24 16.77
N ASP A 504 -51.91 33.64 17.22
CA ASP A 504 -52.45 35.01 17.09
C ASP A 504 -52.39 35.85 18.38
N ALA A 505 -51.64 35.41 19.41
CA ALA A 505 -51.43 36.18 20.64
C ALA A 505 -50.03 36.83 20.70
N ASP A 506 -49.87 37.93 19.96
CA ASP A 506 -48.89 39.01 20.19
C ASP A 506 -49.58 40.39 20.04
#